data_AF-A0A1H9IPW9-F1
#
_entry.id   AF-A0A1H9IPW9-F1
#
_cell.length_a   1.000
_cell.length_b   1.000
_cell.length_c   1.000
_cell.angle_alpha   90.00
_cell.angle_beta   90.00
_cell.angle_gamma   90.00
#
_symmetry.space_group_name_H-M   'P 1'
#
loop_
_entity.id
_entity.type
_entity.pdbx_description
1 polymer ?
#
loop_
_entity_poly.entity_id
_entity_poly.type
_entity_poly.pdbx_seq_one_letter_code
_entity_poly.pdbx_strand_id
1 'polypeptide(L)' 'MTIREFVKKSFEYDHYRKHGQWGKYTVYHVWNKKWEGAKIGFPHFALVDGENIRIANPDETMKIMGLK' A
#
# COMPACT_ATOMS: atom_id res chain seq x y z
N MET A 1 -13.44 6.75 -0.41
CA MET A 1 -12.23 7.34 0.20
C MET A 1 -11.08 7.20 -0.79
N THR A 2 -10.27 8.23 -1.00
CA THR A 2 -9.10 8.15 -1.91
C THR A 2 -7.83 7.71 -1.19
N ILE A 3 -6.85 7.17 -1.92
CA ILE A 3 -5.53 6.82 -1.33
C ILE A 3 -4.83 8.04 -0.71
N ARG A 4 -5.03 9.23 -1.30
CA ARG A 4 -4.51 10.49 -0.78
C ARG A 4 -5.09 10.81 0.59
N GLU A 5 -6.41 10.65 0.75
CA GLU A 5 -7.06 10.86 2.05
C GLU A 5 -6.67 9.79 3.07
N PHE A 6 -6.52 8.54 2.64
CA PHE A 6 -6.06 7.45 3.50
C PHE A 6 -4.69 7.75 4.11
N VAL A 7 -3.70 8.13 3.27
CA VAL A 7 -2.35 8.47 3.75
C VAL A 7 -2.37 9.74 4.61
N LYS A 8 -3.12 10.79 4.22
CA LYS A 8 -3.22 12.02 5.03
C LYS A 8 -3.80 11.79 6.43
N LYS A 9 -4.71 10.82 6.58
CA LYS A 9 -5.34 10.49 7.87
C LYS A 9 -4.57 9.41 8.64
N SER A 10 -3.59 8.77 8.03
CA SER A 10 -2.81 7.71 8.66
C SER A 10 -1.73 8.31 9.56
N PHE A 11 -1.55 7.71 10.74
CA PHE A 11 -0.38 7.96 11.58
C PHE A 11 0.83 7.11 11.17
N GLU A 12 0.59 6.07 10.38
CA GLU A 12 1.61 5.09 9.99
C GLU A 12 2.24 5.41 8.64
N TYR A 13 1.48 5.96 7.68
CA TYR A 13 1.93 6.18 6.30
C TYR A 13 2.01 7.66 5.93
N ASP A 14 3.02 8.04 5.16
CA ASP A 14 3.26 9.42 4.72
C ASP A 14 3.36 9.56 3.18
N HIS A 15 3.70 8.47 2.50
CA HIS A 15 3.84 8.42 1.05
C HIS A 15 3.12 7.23 0.42
N TYR A 16 2.74 7.41 -0.85
CA TYR A 16 2.17 6.37 -1.68
C TYR A 16 2.58 6.51 -3.15
N ARG A 17 2.65 5.37 -3.85
CA ARG A 17 2.88 5.32 -5.30
C ARG A 17 2.04 4.21 -5.92
N LYS A 18 1.41 4.50 -7.05
CA LYS A 18 0.67 3.48 -7.81
C LYS A 18 1.65 2.39 -8.26
N HIS A 19 1.37 1.15 -7.88
CA HIS A 19 2.15 -0.03 -8.25
C HIS A 19 1.56 -0.69 -9.50
N GLY A 20 0.24 -0.94 -9.51
CA GLY A 20 -0.41 -1.63 -10.62
C GLY A 20 -1.86 -1.99 -10.32
N GLN A 21 -2.38 -3.00 -11.03
CA GLN A 21 -3.67 -3.62 -10.75
C GLN A 21 -3.46 -5.08 -10.32
N TRP A 22 -4.26 -5.54 -9.37
CA TRP A 22 -4.27 -6.92 -8.90
C TRP A 22 -5.72 -7.37 -8.70
N GLY A 23 -6.24 -8.15 -9.64
CA GLY A 23 -7.67 -8.48 -9.72
C GLY A 23 -8.53 -7.21 -9.83
N LYS A 24 -9.51 -7.07 -8.93
CA LYS A 24 -10.35 -5.86 -8.85
C LYS A 24 -9.68 -4.66 -8.17
N TYR A 25 -8.49 -4.84 -7.60
CA TYR A 25 -7.83 -3.81 -6.79
C TYR A 25 -6.86 -2.98 -7.62
N THR A 26 -6.89 -1.67 -7.43
CA THR A 26 -5.74 -0.81 -7.73
C THR A 26 -4.78 -0.88 -6.55
N VAL A 27 -3.53 -1.23 -6.83
CA VAL A 27 -2.48 -1.44 -5.83
C VAL A 27 -1.62 -0.18 -5.72
N TYR A 28 -1.42 0.28 -4.50
CA TYR A 28 -0.49 1.36 -4.16
C TYR A 28 0.56 0.84 -3.19
N HIS A 29 1.83 1.06 -3.50
CA HIS A 29 2.89 0.92 -2.50
C HIS A 29 2.77 2.10 -1.53
N VAL A 30 2.69 1.83 -0.23
CA VAL A 30 2.67 2.84 0.83
C VAL A 30 3.92 2.71 1.69
N TRP A 31 4.47 3.85 2.12
CA TRP A 31 5.67 3.90 2.95
C TRP A 31 5.34 4.31 4.37
N ASN A 32 5.99 3.66 5.32
CA ASN A 32 5.82 3.96 6.73
C ASN A 32 6.56 5.26 7.07
N LYS A 33 5.87 6.18 7.74
CA LYS A 33 6.39 7.45 8.23
C LYS A 33 7.59 7.29 9.18
N LYS A 34 7.63 6.21 9.98
CA LYS A 34 8.78 5.92 10.86
C LYS A 34 10.09 5.62 10.12
N TRP A 35 10.00 5.34 8.81
CA TRP A 35 11.13 5.10 7.93
C TRP A 35 11.24 6.19 6.86
N GLU A 36 10.76 7.40 7.13
CA GLU A 36 10.85 8.55 6.22
C GLU A 36 12.29 8.71 5.70
N GLY A 37 12.45 8.68 4.37
CA GLY A 37 13.76 8.75 3.71
C GLY A 37 14.51 7.42 3.54
N ALA A 38 14.05 6.33 4.17
CA ALA A 38 14.67 5.01 4.07
C ALA A 38 13.76 4.01 3.34
N LYS A 39 14.24 3.45 2.22
CA LYS A 39 13.57 2.34 1.51
C LYS A 39 13.82 1.01 2.25
N ILE A 40 13.54 0.96 3.55
CA ILE A 40 13.82 -0.18 4.41
C ILE A 40 12.52 -0.74 5.02
N GLY A 41 12.49 -2.06 5.22
CA GLY A 41 11.34 -2.78 5.78
C GLY A 41 10.57 -3.62 4.75
N PHE A 42 9.63 -4.42 5.25
CA PHE A 42 8.72 -5.20 4.42
C PHE A 42 7.83 -4.24 3.62
N PRO A 43 7.62 -4.45 2.30
CA PRO A 43 6.78 -3.56 1.50
C PRO A 43 5.33 -3.66 1.96
N HIS A 44 4.66 -2.51 2.05
CA HIS A 44 3.25 -2.43 2.41
C HIS A 44 2.44 -2.00 1.19
N PHE A 45 1.41 -2.76 0.83
CA PHE A 45 0.53 -2.42 -0.27
C PHE A 45 -0.85 -2.04 0.23
N ALA A 46 -1.37 -0.89 -0.21
CA ALA A 46 -2.77 -0.53 -0.08
C ALA A 46 -3.55 -1.02 -1.31
N LEU A 47 -4.65 -1.73 -1.04
CA LEU A 47 -5.57 -2.27 -2.04
C LEU A 47 -6.83 -1.41 -2.06
N VAL A 48 -7.15 -0.86 -3.24
CA VAL A 48 -8.27 0.06 -3.45
C VAL A 48 -9.24 -0.54 -4.47
N ASP A 49 -10.49 -0.81 -4.08
CA ASP A 49 -11.55 -1.32 -4.98
C ASP A 49 -12.67 -0.32 -5.28
N GLY A 50 -12.33 0.97 -5.27
CA GLY A 50 -13.25 2.08 -5.58
C GLY A 50 -14.07 2.54 -4.39
N GLU A 51 -14.48 1.62 -3.53
CA GLU A 51 -15.25 1.92 -2.31
C GLU A 51 -14.38 1.84 -1.05
N ASN A 52 -13.51 0.82 -0.98
CA ASN A 52 -12.72 0.52 0.22
C ASN A 52 -11.22 0.66 -0.02
N ILE A 53 -10.50 0.93 1.07
CA ILE A 53 -9.04 0.90 1.12
C ILE A 53 -8.64 0.04 2.33
N ARG A 54 -7.78 -0.95 2.09
CA ARG A 54 -7.16 -1.75 3.16
C ARG A 54 -5.70 -2.04 2.84
N ILE A 55 -4.94 -2.40 3.87
CA ILE A 55 -3.57 -2.91 3.68
C ILE A 55 -3.64 -4.40 3.29
N ALA A 56 -2.80 -4.80 2.34
CA ALA A 56 -2.60 -6.17 1.94
C ALA A 56 -1.97 -6.95 3.10
N ASN A 57 -2.41 -8.17 3.32
CA ASN A 57 -1.76 -9.05 4.30
C ASN A 57 -0.41 -9.58 3.73
N PRO A 58 0.40 -10.30 4.54
CA PRO A 58 1.70 -10.81 4.08
C PRO A 58 1.61 -11.72 2.84
N ASP A 59 0.63 -12.62 2.76
CA ASP A 59 0.47 -13.54 1.62
C ASP A 59 0.10 -12.80 0.34
N GLU A 60 -0.81 -11.82 0.44
CA GLU A 60 -1.17 -10.95 -0.67
C GLU A 60 0.02 -10.11 -1.12
N THR A 61 0.80 -9.61 -0.16
CA THR A 61 2.02 -8.85 -0.44
C THR A 61 3.03 -9.69 -1.21
N MET A 62 3.29 -10.93 -0.79
CA MET A 62 4.16 -11.86 -1.50
C MET A 62 3.65 -12.14 -2.93
N LYS A 63 2.36 -12.39 -3.10
CA LYS A 63 1.73 -12.59 -4.42
C LYS A 63 1.85 -11.37 -5.32
N ILE A 64 1.64 -10.16 -4.78
CA ILE A 64 1.77 -8.89 -5.52
C ILE A 64 3.22 -8.67 -5.95
N MET A 65 4.19 -9.02 -5.10
CA MET A 65 5.62 -8.95 -5.43
C MET A 65 6.07 -10.02 -6.43
N GLY A 66 5.23 -11.03 -6.71
CA GLY A 66 5.62 -12.20 -7.50
C GLY A 66 6.58 -13.14 -6.79
N LEU A 67 6.66 -13.07 -5.46
CA LEU A 67 7.42 -14.02 -4.64
C LEU A 67 6.58 -15.29 -4.44
N LYS A 68 7.16 -16.44 -4.79
CA LYS A 68 6.55 -17.78 -4.67
C LYS A 68 7.08 -18.52 -3.45
#